data_AF-A0A2T1G9W4-F1
#
_entry.id   AF-A0A2T1G9W4-F1
#
_cell.length_a   1.000
_cell.length_b   1.000
_cell.length_c   1.000
_cell.angle_alpha   90.00
_cell.angle_beta   90.00
_cell.angle_gamma   90.00
#
_symmetry.space_group_name_H-M   'P 1'
#
loop_
_entity.id
_entity.type
_entity.pdbx_description
1 polymer ?
#
loop_
_entity_poly.entity_id
_entity_poly.type
_entity_poly.pdbx_seq_one_letter_code
_entity_poly.pdbx_strand_id
1 'polypeptide(L)' 'MPIELIILIASLLVSWLVFNWAFKVLKASIGTAISLAAIVLAMQLLFGIGPNQLFQHITNLPETLSKIFSGK' A
#
# COMPACT_ATOMS: atom_id res chain seq x y z
N MET A 1 21.55 -10.31 -37.39
CA MET A 1 20.59 -9.37 -38.01
C MET A 1 19.13 -9.62 -37.58
N PRO A 2 18.55 -10.83 -37.64
CA PRO A 2 17.14 -11.04 -37.22
C PRO A 2 16.90 -11.03 -35.70
N ILE A 3 17.89 -11.44 -34.90
CA ILE A 3 17.75 -11.56 -33.44
C ILE A 3 17.59 -10.20 -32.74
N GLU A 4 18.27 -9.15 -33.24
CA GLU A 4 18.20 -7.81 -32.64
C GLU A 4 16.83 -7.19 -32.83
N LEU A 5 16.18 -7.46 -33.97
CA LEU A 5 14.83 -7.01 -34.26
C LEU A 5 13.81 -7.67 -33.31
N ILE A 6 14.01 -8.94 -33.00
CA ILE A 6 13.19 -9.68 -32.01
C ILE A 6 13.39 -9.09 -30.62
N ILE A 7 14.63 -8.81 -30.21
CA ILE A 7 14.94 -8.22 -28.89
C ILE A 7 14.36 -6.79 -28.79
N LEU A 8 14.43 -6.01 -29.87
CA LEU A 8 13.86 -4.66 -29.91
C LEU A 8 12.34 -4.71 -29.72
N ILE A 9 11.64 -5.58 -30.46
CA ILE A 9 10.18 -5.73 -30.32
C ILE A 9 9.82 -6.28 -28.94
N ALA A 10 10.53 -7.30 -28.45
CA ALA A 10 10.29 -7.88 -27.13
C ALA A 10 10.50 -6.86 -25.99
N SER A 11 11.58 -6.09 -26.05
CA SER A 11 11.85 -5.05 -25.04
C SER A 11 10.84 -3.92 -25.09
N LEU A 12 10.37 -3.52 -26.28
CA LEU A 12 9.31 -2.53 -26.42
C LEU A 12 7.99 -3.02 -25.81
N LEU A 13 7.62 -4.28 -26.04
CA LEU A 13 6.42 -4.90 -25.46
C LEU A 13 6.51 -5.02 -23.93
N VAL A 14 7.66 -5.47 -23.41
CA VAL A 14 7.88 -5.59 -21.96
C VAL A 14 7.85 -4.22 -21.30
N SER A 15 8.55 -3.23 -21.88
CA SER A 15 8.54 -1.85 -21.38
C SER A 15 7.12 -1.29 -21.34
N TRP A 16 6.35 -1.46 -22.42
CA TRP A 16 4.96 -1.03 -22.49
C TRP A 16 4.08 -1.69 -21.41
N LEU A 17 4.27 -3.00 -21.19
CA LEU A 17 3.52 -3.74 -20.18
C LEU A 17 3.82 -3.25 -18.76
N VAL A 18 5.11 -3.05 -18.45
CA VAL A 18 5.54 -2.51 -17.15
C VAL A 18 5.03 -1.09 -16.96
N PHE A 19 5.07 -0.24 -17.99
CA PHE A 19 4.57 1.12 -17.92
C PHE A 19 3.06 1.16 -17.64
N ASN A 20 2.28 0.32 -18.33
CA ASN A 20 0.83 0.22 -18.11
C ASN A 20 0.51 -0.32 -16.71
N TRP A 21 1.27 -1.30 -16.24
CA TRP A 21 1.14 -1.81 -14.87
C TRP A 21 1.45 -0.71 -13.85
N ALA A 22 2.55 0.03 -14.03
CA ALA A 22 2.93 1.12 -13.14
C ALA A 22 1.84 2.20 -13.05
N PHE A 23 1.22 2.57 -14.18
CA PHE A 23 0.09 3.50 -14.19
C PHE A 23 -1.13 2.97 -13.42
N LYS A 24 -1.44 1.68 -13.54
CA LYS A 24 -2.52 1.04 -12.78
C LYS A 24 -2.22 1.04 -11.29
N VAL A 25 -1.00 0.68 -10.90
CA VAL A 25 -0.55 0.69 -9.50
C VAL A 25 -0.59 2.10 -8.95
N LEU A 26 -0.10 3.09 -9.70
CA LEU A 26 -0.13 4.50 -9.27
C LEU A 26 -1.56 4.98 -8.99
N LYS A 27 -2.49 4.68 -9.91
CA LYS A 27 -3.92 5.02 -9.70
C LYS A 27 -4.50 4.30 -8.48
N ALA A 28 -4.19 3.02 -8.31
CA ALA A 28 -4.64 2.25 -7.15
C ALA A 28 -4.06 2.82 -5.83
N SER A 29 -2.78 3.19 -5.82
CA SER A 29 -2.11 3.80 -4.68
C SER A 29 -2.72 5.15 -4.30
N ILE A 30 -2.99 6.02 -5.30
CA ILE A 30 -3.64 7.31 -5.05
C ILE A 30 -5.05 7.10 -4.46
N GLY A 31 -5.86 6.22 -5.05
CA GLY A 31 -7.19 5.92 -4.52
C GLY A 31 -7.16 5.37 -3.11
N THR A 32 -6.21 4.46 -2.83
CA THR A 32 -6.01 3.89 -1.49
C THR A 32 -5.55 4.93 -0.49
N ALA A 33 -4.60 5.81 -0.87
CA ALA A 33 -4.12 6.89 -0.01
C ALA A 33 -5.22 7.90 0.32
N ILE A 34 -6.05 8.28 -0.66
CA ILE A 34 -7.22 9.16 -0.43
C ILE A 34 -8.23 8.48 0.49
N SER A 35 -8.52 7.20 0.28
CA SER A 35 -9.43 6.45 1.14
C SER A 35 -8.89 6.34 2.57
N LEU A 36 -7.60 6.05 2.75
CA LEU A 36 -6.95 6.07 4.05
C LEU A 36 -7.05 7.45 4.70
N ALA A 37 -6.75 8.51 3.96
CA ALA A 37 -6.84 9.88 4.47
C ALA A 37 -8.27 10.22 4.89
N ALA A 38 -9.28 9.82 4.10
CA ALA A 38 -10.69 10.01 4.45
C ALA A 38 -11.08 9.23 5.72
N ILE A 39 -10.65 7.97 5.86
CA ILE A 39 -10.88 7.17 7.07
C ILE A 39 -10.21 7.82 8.28
N VAL A 40 -8.94 8.22 8.16
CA VAL A 40 -8.19 8.87 9.25
C VAL A 40 -8.86 10.19 9.65
N LEU A 41 -9.27 11.01 8.68
CA LEU A 41 -10.00 12.25 8.94
C LEU A 41 -11.34 11.98 9.62
N ALA A 42 -12.12 11.02 9.13
CA ALA A 42 -13.37 10.63 9.77
C ALA A 42 -13.12 10.17 11.21
N MET A 43 -12.08 9.37 11.43
CA MET A 43 -11.75 8.88 12.78
C MET A 43 -11.29 10.02 13.70
N GLN A 44 -10.50 10.96 13.18
CA GLN A 44 -10.06 12.14 13.93
C GLN A 44 -11.23 13.06 14.27
N LEU A 45 -12.20 13.23 13.38
CA LEU A 45 -13.38 14.07 13.61
C LEU A 45 -14.42 13.40 14.52
N LEU A 46 -14.64 12.09 14.38
CA LEU A 46 -15.65 11.35 15.14
C LEU A 46 -15.15 10.90 16.52
N PHE A 47 -13.90 10.44 16.62
CA PHE A 47 -13.34 9.86 17.84
C PHE A 47 -12.26 10.74 18.48
N GLY A 48 -11.77 11.79 17.81
CA GLY A 48 -10.68 12.64 18.31
C GLY A 48 -9.30 11.96 18.28
N ILE A 49 -9.20 10.76 17.70
CA ILE A 49 -7.98 9.94 17.73
C ILE A 49 -7.12 10.23 16.50
N GLY A 50 -5.86 10.60 16.72
CA GLY A 50 -4.92 10.91 15.65
C GLY A 50 -4.32 9.66 15.00
N PRO A 51 -3.84 9.74 13.74
CA PRO A 51 -3.20 8.62 13.05
C PRO A 51 -1.97 8.06 13.80
N ASN A 52 -1.22 8.92 14.50
CA ASN A 52 -0.08 8.49 15.31
C ASN A 52 -0.49 7.56 16.46
N GLN A 53 -1.68 7.78 17.03
CA GLN A 53 -2.19 6.94 18.12
C GLN A 53 -2.60 5.56 17.59
N LEU A 54 -3.16 5.48 16.37
CA LEU A 54 -3.42 4.20 15.71
C LEU A 54 -2.13 3.42 15.49
N PHE A 55 -1.10 4.05 14.93
CA PHE A 55 0.19 3.39 14.71
C PHE A 55 0.80 2.90 16.01
N GLN A 56 0.79 3.72 17.07
CA GLN A 56 1.25 3.29 18.39
C GLN A 56 0.43 2.12 18.93
N HIS A 57 -0.90 2.14 18.76
CA HIS A 57 -1.76 1.05 19.20
C HIS A 57 -1.46 -0.24 18.43
N ILE A 58 -1.28 -0.16 17.11
CA ILE A 58 -0.95 -1.31 16.25
C ILE A 58 0.42 -1.90 16.63
N THR A 59 1.43 -1.08 16.92
CA THR A 59 2.74 -1.57 17.37
C THR A 59 2.67 -2.25 18.73
N ASN A 60 1.76 -1.80 19.61
CA ASN A 60 1.57 -2.38 20.94
C ASN A 60 0.55 -3.54 20.96
N LEU A 61 -0.23 -3.76 19.88
CA LEU A 61 -1.19 -4.87 19.77
C LEU A 61 -0.51 -6.24 19.93
N PRO A 62 0.64 -6.55 19.29
CA PRO A 62 1.33 -7.81 19.49
C PRO A 62 1.70 -8.07 20.96
N GLU A 63 2.15 -7.05 21.69
CA GLU A 63 2.46 -7.18 23.12
C GLU A 63 1.20 -7.36 23.97
N THR A 64 0.12 -6.68 23.61
CA THR A 64 -1.16 -6.81 24.32
C THR A 64 -1.73 -8.21 24.10
N LEU A 65 -1.66 -8.72 22.86
CA LEU A 65 -2.06 -10.07 22.49
C LEU A 65 -1.17 -11.14 23.13
N SER A 66 0.14 -10.93 23.18
CA SER A 66 1.06 -11.88 23.82
C SER A 66 0.85 -11.94 25.33
N LYS A 67 0.57 -10.81 26.01
CA LYS A 67 0.22 -10.81 27.44
C LYS A 67 -1.09 -11.52 27.73
N ILE A 68 -2.10 -11.39 26.86
CA ILE A 68 -3.37 -12.11 26.99
C ILE A 68 -3.18 -13.61 26.75
N PHE A 69 -2.35 -13.99 25.77
CA PHE A 69 -2.15 -15.39 25.41
C PHE A 69 -1.13 -16.12 26.31
N SER A 70 -0.15 -15.38 26.83
CA SER A 70 0.89 -15.87 27.73
C SER A 70 0.52 -15.71 29.21
N GLY A 71 -0.64 -15.12 29.51
CA GLY A 71 -1.19 -14.96 30.85
C GLY A 71 -1.87 -16.23 31.39
N LYS A 72 -1.18 -17.37 31.29
CA LYS A 72 -1.40 -18.53 32.16
C LYS A 72 -0.27 -18.62 33.18
#